data_AF-A0A922XNS8-F1
#
_entry.id   AF-A0A922XNS8-F1
#
_cell.length_a   1.000
_cell.length_b   1.000
_cell.length_c   1.000
_cell.angle_alpha   90.00
_cell.angle_beta   90.00
_cell.angle_gamma   90.00
#
_symmetry.space_group_name_H-M   'P 1'
#
loop_
_entity.id
_entity.type
_entity.pdbx_description
1 polymer ?
#
loop_
_entity_poly.entity_id
_entity_poly.type
_entity_poly.pdbx_seq_one_letter_code
_entity_poly.pdbx_strand_id
1 'polypeptide(L)'
;MKKVFLCVVFWLVLSAGFAQQKMQSGKLTKDEEANLTSDQKLVRETDRKTHNGKKRISTKKKVKIQEKQARKARKIKPSKRRRD
;
A
#
# COMPACT_ATOMS: atom_id res chain seq x y z
N MET A 1 -33.42 26.09 -17.33
CA MET A 1 -32.67 26.11 -16.06
C MET A 1 -32.47 24.73 -15.42
N LYS A 2 -33.54 23.97 -15.09
CA LYS A 2 -33.42 22.67 -14.36
C LYS A 2 -32.53 21.60 -15.05
N LYS A 3 -32.60 21.49 -16.38
CA LYS A 3 -31.80 20.52 -17.15
C LYS A 3 -30.29 20.83 -17.13
N VAL A 4 -29.92 22.11 -17.13
CA VAL A 4 -28.51 22.55 -17.09
C VAL A 4 -27.92 22.30 -15.71
N PHE A 5 -28.70 22.54 -14.65
CA PHE A 5 -28.29 22.26 -13.28
C PHE A 5 -27.99 20.77 -13.05
N LEU A 6 -28.84 19.88 -13.58
CA LEU A 6 -28.62 18.43 -13.54
C LEU A 6 -27.32 18.01 -14.23
N CYS A 7 -26.99 18.60 -15.38
CA CYS A 7 -25.75 18.31 -16.09
C CYS A 7 -24.49 18.73 -15.30
N VAL A 8 -24.54 19.88 -14.63
CA VAL A 8 -23.41 20.39 -13.82
C VAL A 8 -23.17 19.49 -12.59
N VAL A 9 -24.24 19.10 -11.90
CA VAL A 9 -24.15 18.20 -10.74
C VAL A 9 -23.61 16.82 -11.15
N PHE A 10 -24.06 16.29 -12.29
CA PHE A 10 -23.58 15.01 -12.82
C PHE A 10 -22.08 15.04 -13.14
N TRP A 11 -21.58 16.14 -13.72
CA TRP A 11 -20.15 16.33 -13.99
C TRP A 11 -19.30 16.45 -12.71
N LEU A 12 -19.82 17.09 -11.67
CA LEU A 12 -19.15 17.21 -10.37
C LEU A 12 -19.00 15.85 -9.65
N VAL A 13 -20.01 14.99 -9.73
CA VAL A 13 -19.95 13.64 -9.14
C VAL A 13 -18.95 12.75 -9.88
N LEU A 14 -18.91 12.83 -11.22
CA LEU A 14 -17.96 12.06 -12.03
C LEU A 14 -16.50 12.44 -11.75
N SER A 15 -16.21 13.74 -11.59
CA SER A 15 -14.85 14.22 -11.34
C SER A 15 -14.32 13.86 -9.95
N ALA A 16 -15.18 13.77 -8.93
CA ALA A 16 -14.80 13.33 -7.58
C ALA A 16 -14.32 11.87 -7.55
N GLY A 17 -14.93 10.98 -8.34
CA GLY A 17 -14.57 9.56 -8.38
C GLY A 17 -13.15 9.28 -8.89
N PHE A 18 -12.63 10.11 -9.81
CA PHE A 18 -11.28 9.95 -10.37
C PHE A 18 -10.17 10.43 -9.44
N ALA A 19 -10.45 11.35 -8.50
CA ALA A 19 -9.45 11.88 -7.57
C ALA A 19 -9.08 10.86 -6.48
N GLN A 20 -10.04 10.06 -6.00
CA GLN A 20 -9.79 9.08 -4.94
C GLN A 20 -8.90 7.90 -5.37
N GLN A 21 -8.93 7.50 -6.65
CA GLN A 21 -8.14 6.37 -7.13
C GLN A 21 -6.62 6.63 -7.12
N LYS A 22 -6.17 7.88 -7.18
CA LYS A 22 -4.73 8.21 -7.22
C LYS A 22 -4.06 8.30 -5.85
N MET A 23 -4.80 8.34 -4.75
CA MET A 23 -4.21 8.48 -3.40
C MET A 23 -3.68 7.16 -2.81
N GLN A 24 -4.11 5.99 -3.30
CA GLN A 24 -3.71 4.71 -2.68
C GLN A 24 -2.37 4.14 -3.16
N SER A 25 -1.73 4.73 -4.19
CA SER A 25 -0.46 4.22 -4.73
C SER A 25 0.77 5.03 -4.31
N GLY A 26 0.65 5.87 -3.28
CA GLY A 26 1.78 6.60 -2.72
C GLY A 26 2.82 5.64 -2.13
N LYS A 27 4.10 5.90 -2.43
CA LYS A 27 5.19 5.30 -1.64
C LYS A 27 4.95 5.72 -0.18
N LEU A 28 4.91 4.75 0.74
CA LEU A 28 4.74 5.09 2.16
C LEU A 28 5.95 5.95 2.56
N THR A 29 5.72 6.95 3.40
CA THR A 29 6.80 7.65 4.10
C THR A 29 7.49 6.68 5.06
N LYS A 30 8.75 6.96 5.42
CA LYS A 30 9.56 6.08 6.28
C LYS A 30 8.87 5.79 7.63
N ASP A 31 8.08 6.74 8.12
CA ASP A 31 7.36 6.64 9.39
C ASP A 31 6.15 5.71 9.30
N GLU A 32 5.41 5.76 8.20
CA GLU A 32 4.33 4.80 7.94
C GLU A 32 4.90 3.38 7.76
N GLU A 33 6.07 3.24 7.14
CA GLU A 33 6.72 1.93 6.98
C GLU A 33 7.24 1.38 8.31
N ALA A 34 7.59 2.23 9.27
CA ALA A 34 7.96 1.81 10.62
C ALA A 34 6.76 1.24 11.40
N ASN A 35 5.57 1.81 11.21
CA ASN A 35 4.35 1.42 11.92
C ASN A 35 3.68 0.14 11.39
N LEU A 36 4.07 -0.34 10.21
CA LEU A 36 3.52 -1.59 9.66
C LEU A 36 4.06 -2.83 10.40
N THR A 37 3.14 -3.74 10.71
CA THR A 37 3.48 -5.09 11.20
C THR A 37 4.22 -5.90 10.14
N SER A 38 4.94 -6.95 10.57
CA SER A 38 5.68 -7.85 9.66
C SER A 38 4.78 -8.43 8.56
N ASP A 39 3.55 -8.79 8.93
CA ASP A 39 2.62 -9.45 8.03
C ASP A 39 2.06 -8.47 7.00
N GLN A 40 1.79 -7.23 7.42
CA GLN A 40 1.38 -6.16 6.49
C GLN A 40 2.51 -5.78 5.51
N LYS A 41 3.77 -5.78 5.98
CA LYS A 41 4.95 -5.60 5.10
C LYS A 41 5.06 -6.73 4.08
N LEU A 42 4.74 -7.96 4.46
CA LEU A 42 4.75 -9.12 3.59
C LEU A 42 3.70 -9.04 2.49
N VAL A 43 2.45 -8.77 2.89
CA VAL A 43 1.32 -8.63 1.97
C VAL A 43 1.63 -7.53 0.96
N ARG A 44 2.08 -6.36 1.43
CA ARG A 44 2.40 -5.24 0.55
C ARG A 44 3.57 -5.51 -0.41
N GLU A 45 4.65 -6.15 0.05
CA GLU A 45 5.77 -6.47 -0.84
C GLU A 45 5.36 -7.52 -1.89
N THR A 46 4.44 -8.42 -1.51
CA THR A 46 3.83 -9.38 -2.42
C THR A 46 2.91 -8.68 -3.43
N ASP A 47 2.05 -7.77 -2.99
CA ASP A 47 1.14 -6.98 -3.84
C ASP A 47 1.90 -6.07 -4.81
N ARG A 48 2.96 -5.41 -4.34
CA ARG A 48 3.86 -4.64 -5.21
C ARG A 48 4.47 -5.52 -6.30
N LYS A 49 4.90 -6.75 -5.99
CA LYS A 49 5.51 -7.67 -6.97
C LYS A 49 4.48 -8.33 -7.88
N THR A 50 3.25 -8.51 -7.42
CA THR A 50 2.12 -9.02 -8.22
C THR A 50 1.44 -7.90 -9.03
N HIS A 51 1.82 -6.63 -8.89
CA HIS A 51 1.03 -5.49 -9.39
C HIS A 51 -0.44 -5.55 -8.92
N ASN A 52 -0.65 -5.61 -7.60
CA ASN A 52 -1.97 -5.74 -6.96
C ASN A 52 -2.75 -6.97 -7.48
N GLY A 53 -2.08 -8.12 -7.53
CA GLY A 53 -2.69 -9.38 -7.94
C GLY A 53 -2.78 -9.62 -9.46
N LYS A 54 -2.43 -8.65 -10.31
CA LYS A 54 -2.46 -8.80 -11.78
C LYS A 54 -1.47 -9.84 -12.32
N LYS A 55 -0.38 -10.10 -11.60
CA LYS A 55 0.62 -11.12 -11.94
C LYS A 55 0.67 -12.21 -10.86
N ARG A 56 0.47 -13.47 -11.27
CA ARG A 56 0.67 -14.62 -10.38
C ARG A 56 2.16 -14.78 -10.04
N ILE A 57 2.47 -14.85 -8.76
CA ILE A 57 3.81 -15.15 -8.25
C ILE A 57 3.87 -16.65 -7.91
N SER A 58 4.93 -17.32 -8.35
CA SER A 58 5.16 -18.73 -8.00
C SER A 58 5.40 -18.91 -6.50
N THR A 59 5.02 -20.07 -5.96
CA THR A 59 5.18 -20.41 -4.54
C THR A 59 6.63 -20.26 -4.08
N LYS A 60 7.60 -20.66 -4.92
CA LYS A 60 9.04 -20.46 -4.67
C LYS A 60 9.42 -18.99 -4.43
N LYS A 61 8.83 -18.07 -5.20
CA LYS A 61 9.07 -16.63 -5.03
C LYS A 61 8.41 -16.10 -3.76
N LYS A 62 7.21 -16.59 -3.38
CA LYS A 62 6.57 -16.23 -2.10
C LYS A 62 7.45 -16.60 -0.91
N VAL A 63 7.98 -17.82 -0.88
CA VAL A 63 8.88 -18.31 0.18
C VAL A 63 10.13 -17.43 0.28
N LYS A 64 10.79 -17.11 -0.84
CA LYS A 64 11.97 -16.21 -0.84
C LYS A 64 11.67 -14.81 -0.27
N ILE A 65 10.45 -14.29 -0.47
CA ILE A 65 10.04 -13.00 0.09
C ILE A 65 9.91 -13.10 1.60
N GLN A 66 9.22 -14.14 2.09
CA GLN A 66 9.07 -14.41 3.53
C GLN A 66 10.43 -14.56 4.22
N GLU A 67 11.34 -15.35 3.64
CA GLU A 67 12.67 -15.59 4.19
C GLU A 67 13.49 -14.30 4.26
N LYS A 68 13.43 -13.45 3.22
CA LYS A 68 14.12 -12.15 3.20
C LYS A 68 13.58 -11.22 4.28
N GLN A 69 12.27 -11.22 4.52
CA GLN A 69 11.65 -10.42 5.58
C GLN A 69 11.99 -10.94 6.97
N ALA A 70 11.95 -12.26 7.20
CA ALA A 70 12.39 -12.87 8.45
C ALA A 70 13.85 -12.54 8.77
N ARG A 71 14.73 -12.58 7.76
CA ARG A 71 16.15 -12.20 7.92
C ARG A 71 16.32 -10.71 8.22
N LYS A 72 15.51 -9.83 7.63
CA LYS A 72 15.50 -8.39 7.95
C LYS A 72 14.99 -8.15 9.38
N ALA A 73 13.90 -8.79 9.79
CA ALA A 73 13.35 -8.68 11.14
C ALA A 73 14.39 -9.04 12.20
N ARG A 74 15.15 -10.13 11.99
CA ARG A 74 16.25 -10.53 12.89
C ARG A 74 17.41 -9.53 12.96
N LYS A 75 17.64 -8.77 11.89
CA LYS A 75 18.71 -7.75 11.81
C LYS A 75 18.31 -6.40 12.38
N ILE A 76 17.02 -6.14 12.53
CA ILE A 76 16.54 -4.92 13.19
C ILE A 76 16.80 -5.10 14.69
N LYS A 77 17.90 -4.51 15.18
CA LYS A 77 18.10 -4.34 16.62
C LYS A 77 16.88 -3.55 17.15
N PRO A 78 16.24 -3.98 18.24
CA PRO A 78 15.16 -3.20 18.84
C PRO A 78 15.69 -1.78 19.07
N SER A 79 14.95 -0.77 18.62
CA SER A 79 15.33 0.61 18.82
C SER A 79 15.55 0.81 20.32
N LYS A 80 16.70 1.36 20.69
CA LYS A 80 17.03 1.66 22.08
C LYS A 80 15.95 2.62 22.57
N ARG A 81 14.97 2.12 23.34
CA ARG A 81 13.97 2.95 24.03
C ARG A 81 14.73 4.08 24.70
N ARG A 82 14.53 5.33 24.24
CA ARG A 82 14.87 6.49 25.07
C ARG A 82 13.99 6.34 26.31
N ARG A 83 14.64 6.08 27.45
CA ARG A 83 14.00 6.28 28.75
C ARG A 83 13.97 7.79 28.91
N ASP A 84 12.76 8.34 28.91
CA ASP A 84 12.50 9.62 29.55
C ASP A 84 12.47 9.40 31.07
#